data_AF-A0A3S4I1S0-F1
#
_entry.id   AF-A0A3S4I1S0-F1
#
_cell.length_a   1.000
_cell.length_b   1.000
_cell.length_c   1.000
_cell.angle_alpha   90.00
_cell.angle_beta   90.00
_cell.angle_gamma   90.00
#
_symmetry.space_group_name_H-M   'P 1'
#
loop_
_entity.id
_entity.type
_entity.pdbx_description
1 polymer ?
#
loop_
_entity_poly.entity_id
_entity_poly.type
_entity_poly.pdbx_seq_one_letter_code
_entity_poly.pdbx_strand_id
1 'polypeptide(L)'
;MAYAFQTRIELECADGFYPRSDLSTYQSDDFELRLGDLHYRDVREYAVGRNTSAGWQERRDATNDPLPVTRVWTDFLPQQEVERVVPARSDGVEFGMEALARAAVSGAEAVSAALDSLPELYAEWRRGQEGMMTGLAPRRLKTGQALLEKVDTAGSRIRDGIDLLKRDTVAREAFGLMNTAMAMANRRREAVIQKKLPGDVDPPTWRPFQLAFVLLNLVGVTDRNSGEREIVDLLFFRPAAARAYLGLAAYAIVLRRLRGSGVLGAGISVIMRYTLRLLTPLVSSARSNSCGPMMTMAGRRLANGRSRLDSGWAAQPHRTIQPRNSSDKDAATTWLKRYQSRPKTKSPVPLKACPWCGEPFKPESFHFTPNRTAPQNLVLKCENAECDFTRDRHLPVLVVDEPIYRRLPAFLIATVDKFASLPWIGKSGAFFGHVDRYDPDKGFFGAYEPGEGRPFGNGHRLDPPDLVN
;
A
#
# COMPACT_ATOMS: atom_id res chain seq x y z
N MET A 1 -24.21 45.64 17.54
CA MET A 1 -24.17 44.23 17.97
C MET A 1 -22.76 43.71 17.79
N ALA A 2 -22.10 43.30 18.88
CA ALA A 2 -20.86 42.56 18.79
C ALA A 2 -21.20 41.07 18.79
N TYR A 3 -20.73 40.34 17.78
CA TYR A 3 -20.85 38.89 17.71
C TYR A 3 -19.55 38.28 18.20
N ALA A 4 -19.65 37.33 19.13
CA ALA A 4 -18.51 36.54 19.56
C ALA A 4 -18.50 35.23 18.77
N PHE A 5 -17.40 34.96 18.07
CA PHE A 5 -17.20 33.76 17.25
C PHE A 5 -16.11 32.89 17.90
N GLN A 6 -16.31 31.56 17.93
CA GLN A 6 -15.38 30.61 18.58
C GLN A 6 -15.08 30.93 20.05
N THR A 7 -16.12 31.27 20.82
CA THR A 7 -15.99 31.59 22.24
C THR A 7 -15.59 30.37 23.07
N ARG A 8 -14.58 30.52 23.92
CA ARG A 8 -14.24 29.50 24.93
C ARG A 8 -15.03 29.76 26.20
N ILE A 9 -15.85 28.79 26.61
CA ILE A 9 -16.43 28.73 27.94
C ILE A 9 -15.51 27.88 28.80
N GLU A 10 -15.25 28.31 30.02
CA GLU A 10 -14.34 27.65 30.94
C GLU A 10 -14.90 27.64 32.35
N LEU A 11 -14.67 26.53 33.05
CA LEU A 11 -15.06 26.32 34.44
C LEU A 11 -13.82 25.96 35.26
N GLU A 12 -13.69 26.57 36.44
CA GLU A 12 -12.64 26.28 37.42
C GLU A 12 -13.27 25.85 38.75
N CYS A 13 -12.72 24.80 39.36
CA CYS A 13 -13.16 24.27 40.65
C CYS A 13 -11.93 23.88 41.49
N ALA A 14 -11.77 24.49 42.66
CA ALA A 14 -10.60 24.24 43.52
C ALA A 14 -10.55 22.79 44.06
N ASP A 15 -11.72 22.22 44.39
CA ASP A 15 -11.85 20.83 44.86
C ASP A 15 -11.68 19.79 43.74
N GLY A 16 -11.72 20.25 42.48
CA GLY A 16 -11.59 19.43 41.28
C GLY A 16 -12.92 18.92 40.71
N PHE A 17 -12.84 18.39 39.49
CA PHE A 17 -13.94 17.75 38.78
C PHE A 17 -13.84 16.23 38.93
N TYR A 18 -14.99 15.57 39.10
CA TYR A 18 -15.06 14.12 39.06
C TYR A 18 -15.15 13.63 37.61
N PRO A 19 -14.43 12.56 37.25
CA PRO A 19 -14.52 11.99 35.92
C PRO A 19 -15.88 11.36 35.71
N ARG A 20 -16.39 11.47 34.49
CA ARG A 20 -17.61 10.81 34.06
C ARG A 20 -17.41 9.29 34.09
N SER A 21 -18.37 8.59 34.67
CA SER A 21 -18.47 7.13 34.57
C SER A 21 -19.38 6.79 33.40
N ASP A 22 -18.79 6.45 32.24
CA ASP A 22 -19.54 5.95 31.09
C ASP A 22 -19.43 4.43 31.00
N LEU A 23 -20.49 3.72 31.37
CA LEU A 23 -20.57 2.27 31.30
C LEU A 23 -21.26 1.78 30.01
N SER A 24 -21.69 2.67 29.12
CA SER A 24 -22.45 2.30 27.92
C SER A 24 -21.64 1.39 26.99
N THR A 25 -20.34 1.65 26.85
CA THR A 25 -19.41 0.85 26.03
C THR A 25 -19.13 -0.52 26.66
N TYR A 26 -18.95 -0.58 27.98
CA TYR A 26 -18.81 -1.84 28.74
C TYR A 26 -20.08 -2.70 28.67
N GLN A 27 -21.26 -2.08 28.71
CA GLN A 27 -22.54 -2.76 28.68
C GLN A 27 -23.00 -3.14 27.27
N SER A 28 -22.39 -2.57 26.24
CA SER A 28 -22.73 -2.84 24.83
C SER A 28 -22.49 -4.30 24.44
N ASP A 29 -23.34 -4.81 23.55
CA ASP A 29 -23.13 -6.09 22.89
C ASP A 29 -22.25 -5.97 21.63
N ASP A 30 -22.02 -4.74 21.16
CA ASP A 30 -21.08 -4.44 20.07
C ASP A 30 -19.63 -4.72 20.51
N PHE A 31 -18.92 -5.54 19.74
CA PHE A 31 -17.53 -5.91 20.05
C PHE A 31 -16.56 -4.73 19.95
N GLU A 32 -16.72 -3.83 18.98
CA GLU A 32 -15.83 -2.67 18.79
C GLU A 32 -15.97 -1.69 19.94
N LEU A 33 -17.19 -1.47 20.44
CA LEU A 33 -17.41 -0.63 21.63
C LEU A 33 -16.77 -1.24 22.88
N ARG A 34 -16.84 -2.57 23.05
CA ARG A 34 -16.17 -3.27 24.15
C ARG A 34 -14.65 -3.29 24.00
N LEU A 35 -14.14 -3.34 22.78
CA LEU A 35 -12.70 -3.22 22.50
C LEU A 35 -12.19 -1.83 22.89
N GLY A 36 -12.94 -0.78 22.51
CA GLY A 36 -12.70 0.59 22.94
C GLY A 36 -12.69 0.73 24.46
N ASP A 37 -13.71 0.20 25.15
CA ASP A 37 -13.76 0.17 26.62
C ASP A 37 -12.51 -0.48 27.22
N LEU A 38 -12.05 -1.61 26.69
CA LEU A 38 -10.85 -2.29 27.19
C LEU A 38 -9.57 -1.46 26.97
N HIS A 39 -9.39 -0.89 25.77
CA HIS A 39 -8.20 -0.09 25.42
C HIS A 39 -8.12 1.22 26.21
N TYR A 40 -9.26 1.87 26.44
CA TYR A 40 -9.34 3.17 27.08
C TYR A 40 -9.83 3.09 28.54
N ARG A 41 -9.81 1.90 29.16
CA ARG A 41 -10.32 1.66 30.53
C ARG A 41 -9.71 2.55 31.61
N ASP A 42 -8.47 2.99 31.40
CA ASP A 42 -7.69 3.81 32.33
C ASP A 42 -7.74 5.30 31.95
N VAL A 43 -8.43 5.65 30.85
CA VAL A 43 -8.63 7.03 30.40
C VAL A 43 -9.85 7.61 31.08
N ARG A 44 -9.68 8.77 31.71
CA ARG A 44 -10.74 9.48 32.44
C ARG A 44 -11.25 10.64 31.60
N GLU A 45 -12.56 10.74 31.45
CA GLU A 45 -13.22 11.83 30.73
C GLU A 45 -13.83 12.83 31.72
N TYR A 46 -13.48 14.11 31.63
CA TYR A 46 -13.96 15.15 32.56
C TYR A 46 -14.97 16.12 31.93
N ALA A 47 -15.02 16.19 30.61
CA ALA A 47 -15.98 17.02 29.88
C ALA A 47 -16.32 16.39 28.54
N VAL A 48 -17.58 16.51 28.13
CA VAL A 48 -18.08 15.98 26.84
C VAL A 48 -18.61 17.12 26.01
N GLY A 49 -18.04 17.26 24.82
CA GLY A 49 -18.48 18.21 23.84
C GLY A 49 -19.77 17.77 23.12
N ARG A 50 -20.79 18.64 23.09
CA ARG A 50 -21.95 18.50 22.18
C ARG A 50 -21.91 19.65 21.17
N ASN A 51 -21.70 19.34 19.89
CA ASN A 51 -21.51 20.32 18.80
C ASN A 51 -20.25 21.21 18.87
N THR A 52 -19.43 21.07 19.90
CA THR A 52 -18.07 21.62 20.04
C THR A 52 -17.24 20.62 20.83
N SER A 53 -15.90 20.64 20.76
CA SER A 53 -15.09 19.72 21.57
C SER A 53 -14.96 20.26 23.01
N ALA A 54 -14.42 19.45 23.91
CA ALA A 54 -14.09 19.87 25.25
C ALA A 54 -12.66 19.47 25.59
N GLY A 55 -12.01 20.24 26.45
CA GLY A 55 -10.68 19.98 26.98
C GLY A 55 -10.65 20.16 28.48
N TRP A 56 -9.63 19.59 29.11
CA TRP A 56 -9.40 19.71 30.54
C TRP A 56 -7.91 19.76 30.84
N GLN A 57 -7.56 20.39 31.96
CA GLN A 57 -6.17 20.53 32.37
C GLN A 57 -5.76 19.31 33.20
N GLU A 58 -4.98 18.42 32.58
CA GLU A 58 -4.28 17.36 33.31
C GLU A 58 -3.05 17.95 33.99
N ARG A 59 -2.93 17.69 35.29
CA ARG A 59 -1.74 18.05 36.08
C ARG A 59 -1.22 16.79 36.75
N ARG A 60 0.09 16.75 36.93
CA ARG A 60 0.78 15.68 37.66
C ARG A 60 1.64 16.29 38.75
N ASP A 61 1.80 15.57 39.85
CA ASP A 61 2.73 15.97 40.90
C ASP A 61 4.18 15.58 40.55
N ALA A 62 5.10 15.78 41.50
CA ALA A 62 6.51 15.45 41.33
C ALA A 62 6.79 13.95 41.21
N THR A 63 5.87 13.08 41.64
CA THR A 63 5.96 11.61 41.50
C THR A 63 5.27 11.12 40.23
N ASN A 64 4.78 12.04 39.39
CA ASN A 64 4.06 11.77 38.14
C ASN A 64 2.65 11.20 38.35
N ASP A 65 2.09 11.31 39.56
CA ASP A 65 0.73 10.89 39.87
C ASP A 65 -0.27 11.96 39.42
N PRO A 66 -1.43 11.55 38.86
CA PRO A 66 -2.43 12.49 38.35
C PRO A 66 -3.08 13.28 39.50
N LEU A 67 -2.95 14.60 39.44
CA LEU A 67 -3.63 15.54 40.34
C LEU A 67 -5.09 15.76 39.90
N PRO A 68 -5.97 16.21 40.82
CA PRO A 68 -7.33 16.57 40.46
C PRO A 68 -7.37 17.60 39.32
N VAL A 69 -8.22 17.32 38.33
CA VAL A 69 -8.54 18.25 37.24
C VAL A 69 -9.36 19.38 37.82
N THR A 70 -8.83 20.59 37.82
CA THR A 70 -9.49 21.77 38.39
C THR A 70 -10.04 22.73 37.34
N ARG A 71 -9.79 22.46 36.05
CA ARG A 71 -10.15 23.36 34.94
C ARG A 71 -10.61 22.56 33.72
N VAL A 72 -11.78 22.92 33.19
CA VAL A 72 -12.37 22.34 31.97
C VAL A 72 -12.87 23.45 31.05
N TRP A 73 -12.84 23.23 29.73
CA TRP A 73 -13.26 24.24 28.75
C TRP A 73 -13.87 23.65 27.48
N THR A 74 -14.59 24.47 26.72
CA THR A 74 -14.99 24.16 25.35
C THR A 74 -13.87 24.48 24.37
N ASP A 75 -13.63 23.61 23.40
CA ASP A 75 -12.57 23.75 22.41
C ASP A 75 -13.12 23.59 20.98
N PHE A 76 -13.06 24.66 20.19
CA PHE A 76 -13.54 24.65 18.80
C PHE A 76 -12.54 24.03 17.82
N LEU A 77 -11.26 24.00 18.17
CA LEU A 77 -10.20 23.49 17.30
C LEU A 77 -9.15 22.77 18.17
N PRO A 78 -9.48 21.60 18.71
CA PRO A 78 -8.61 20.91 19.65
C PRO A 78 -7.29 20.53 18.97
N GLN A 79 -6.21 20.68 19.74
CA GLN A 79 -4.87 20.28 19.35
C GLN A 79 -4.35 19.29 20.39
N GLN A 80 -3.81 18.17 19.93
CA GLN A 80 -3.25 17.14 20.79
C GLN A 80 -1.93 16.65 20.21
N GLU A 81 -0.93 16.48 21.08
CA GLU A 81 0.29 15.78 20.72
C GLU A 81 0.03 14.27 20.71
N VAL A 82 0.42 13.62 19.62
CA VAL A 82 0.28 12.17 19.47
C VAL A 82 1.66 11.54 19.49
N GLU A 83 1.87 10.63 20.43
CA GLU A 83 3.15 9.96 20.60
C GLU A 83 3.62 9.25 19.31
N ARG A 84 4.94 9.27 19.12
CA ARG A 84 5.56 8.57 17.99
C ARG A 84 5.81 7.12 18.39
N VAL A 85 5.16 6.19 17.67
CA VAL A 85 5.44 4.76 17.84
C VAL A 85 6.85 4.46 17.34
N VAL A 86 7.70 3.98 18.24
CA VAL A 86 9.05 3.47 17.97
C VAL A 86 8.98 1.94 18.00
N PRO A 87 9.44 1.23 16.96
CA PRO A 87 9.46 -0.23 16.98
C PRO A 87 10.38 -0.75 18.09
N ALA A 88 9.96 -1.81 18.78
CA ALA A 88 10.82 -2.53 19.70
C ALA A 88 12.02 -3.14 18.94
N ARG A 89 13.16 -3.23 19.62
CA ARG A 89 14.31 -4.00 19.13
C ARG A 89 14.04 -5.48 19.35
N SER A 90 14.23 -6.28 18.30
CA SER A 90 14.06 -7.73 18.33
C SER A 90 15.40 -8.35 17.93
N ASP A 91 16.20 -8.72 18.93
CA ASP A 91 17.49 -9.38 18.67
C ASP A 91 17.25 -10.79 18.10
N GLY A 92 18.16 -11.26 17.24
CA GLY A 92 18.04 -12.56 16.57
C GLY A 92 17.11 -12.60 15.35
N VAL A 93 16.51 -11.47 14.94
CA VAL A 93 15.70 -11.38 13.72
C VAL A 93 16.33 -10.40 12.72
N GLU A 94 16.46 -10.82 11.47
CA GLU A 94 16.95 -9.97 10.38
C GLU A 94 15.81 -9.16 9.76
N PHE A 95 16.00 -7.83 9.67
CA PHE A 95 15.02 -6.91 9.08
C PHE A 95 15.57 -6.19 7.84
N GLY A 96 16.85 -6.30 7.53
CA GLY A 96 17.50 -5.75 6.35
C GLY A 96 16.98 -6.40 5.09
N MET A 97 16.37 -5.61 4.20
CA MET A 97 15.80 -6.11 2.95
C MET A 97 16.86 -6.84 2.10
N GLU A 98 18.08 -6.30 2.02
CA GLU A 98 19.17 -6.93 1.25
C GLU A 98 19.70 -8.21 1.89
N ALA A 99 19.73 -8.27 3.23
CA ALA A 99 20.15 -9.46 3.96
C ALA A 99 19.13 -10.59 3.79
N LEU A 100 17.84 -10.28 3.90
CA LEU A 100 16.74 -11.22 3.62
C LEU A 100 16.75 -11.71 2.16
N ALA A 101 17.07 -10.83 1.21
CA ALA A 101 17.24 -11.22 -0.18
C ALA A 101 18.38 -12.24 -0.37
N ARG A 102 19.53 -12.01 0.27
CA ARG A 102 20.67 -12.95 0.25
C ARG A 102 20.35 -14.27 0.95
N ALA A 103 19.65 -14.22 2.09
CA ALA A 103 19.22 -15.41 2.83
C ALA A 103 18.31 -16.29 1.96
N ALA A 104 17.34 -15.69 1.27
CA ALA A 104 16.44 -16.41 0.36
C ALA A 104 17.19 -17.15 -0.77
N VAL A 105 18.23 -16.53 -1.34
CA VAL A 105 19.09 -17.15 -2.35
C VAL A 105 19.95 -18.27 -1.75
N SER A 106 20.42 -18.10 -0.52
CA SER A 106 21.32 -19.05 0.15
C SER A 106 20.63 -20.35 0.56
N GLY A 107 19.31 -20.34 0.76
CA GLY A 107 18.51 -21.55 0.97
C GLY A 107 17.64 -21.50 2.23
N ALA A 108 16.97 -22.62 2.52
CA ALA A 108 16.02 -22.74 3.63
C ALA A 108 16.67 -22.44 4.99
N GLU A 109 17.85 -22.99 5.26
CA GLU A 109 18.58 -22.81 6.52
C GLU A 109 18.90 -21.34 6.82
N ALA A 110 19.31 -20.59 5.80
CA ALA A 110 19.61 -19.16 5.95
C ALA A 110 18.35 -18.34 6.23
N VAL A 111 17.20 -18.72 5.65
CA VAL A 111 15.89 -18.11 5.97
C VAL A 111 15.47 -18.45 7.40
N SER A 112 15.66 -19.71 7.82
CA SER A 112 15.42 -20.17 9.20
C SER A 112 16.19 -19.32 10.19
N ALA A 113 17.51 -19.22 10.01
CA ALA A 113 18.40 -18.45 10.88
C ALA A 113 18.05 -16.95 10.92
N ALA A 114 17.45 -16.41 9.87
CA ALA A 114 17.07 -15.01 9.78
C ALA A 114 15.72 -14.68 10.45
N LEU A 115 14.78 -15.63 10.52
CA LEU A 115 13.37 -15.34 10.82
C LEU A 115 12.74 -16.17 11.94
N ASP A 116 13.30 -17.33 12.32
CA ASP A 116 12.63 -18.26 13.25
C ASP A 116 12.41 -17.70 14.65
N SER A 117 13.25 -16.77 15.10
CA SER A 117 13.06 -16.10 16.38
C SER A 117 11.87 -15.13 16.40
N LEU A 118 11.34 -14.71 15.23
CA LEU A 118 10.25 -13.73 15.17
C LEU A 118 8.94 -14.25 15.80
N PRO A 119 8.41 -15.44 15.42
CA PRO A 119 7.27 -16.04 16.10
C PRO A 119 7.48 -16.28 17.61
N GLU A 120 8.71 -16.59 18.03
CA GLU A 120 9.05 -16.85 19.43
C GLU A 120 8.97 -15.58 20.28
N LEU A 121 9.58 -14.49 19.79
CA LEU A 121 9.49 -13.17 20.40
C LEU A 121 8.05 -12.66 20.43
N TYR A 122 7.26 -12.94 19.39
CA TYR A 122 5.84 -12.58 19.38
C TYR A 122 5.03 -13.36 20.43
N ALA A 123 5.33 -14.65 20.60
CA ALA A 123 4.73 -15.47 21.65
C ALA A 123 5.16 -15.02 23.06
N GLU A 124 6.38 -14.52 23.24
CA GLU A 124 6.82 -13.91 24.49
C GLU A 124 6.05 -12.63 24.81
N TRP A 125 5.92 -11.73 23.84
CA TRP A 125 5.10 -10.53 24.00
C TRP A 125 3.65 -10.87 24.37
N ARG A 126 3.07 -11.90 23.74
CA ARG A 126 1.72 -12.41 24.04
C ARG A 126 1.59 -12.83 25.51
N ARG A 127 2.57 -13.55 26.08
CA ARG A 127 2.55 -13.92 27.51
C ARG A 127 2.55 -12.69 28.43
N GLY A 128 3.26 -11.64 28.04
CA GLY A 128 3.22 -10.36 28.76
C GLY A 128 1.82 -9.73 28.77
N GLN A 129 1.09 -9.79 27.65
CA GLN A 129 -0.28 -9.26 27.56
C GLN A 129 -1.27 -10.06 28.42
N GLU A 130 -1.10 -11.38 28.51
CA GLU A 130 -1.91 -12.23 29.37
C GLU A 130 -1.75 -11.87 30.85
N GLY A 131 -0.54 -11.55 31.30
CA GLY A 131 -0.30 -11.08 32.67
C GLY A 131 -1.11 -9.82 33.04
N MET A 132 -1.35 -8.93 32.06
CA MET A 132 -2.14 -7.71 32.24
C MET A 132 -3.65 -7.95 32.38
N MET A 133 -4.13 -9.18 32.19
CA MET A 133 -5.54 -9.52 32.35
C MET A 133 -5.97 -9.68 33.82
N THR A 134 -5.00 -9.77 34.73
CA THR A 134 -5.24 -9.90 36.16
C THR A 134 -6.02 -8.69 36.69
N GLY A 135 -7.15 -8.95 37.36
CA GLY A 135 -7.99 -7.89 37.94
C GLY A 135 -8.96 -7.22 36.95
N LEU A 136 -9.02 -7.64 35.68
CA LEU A 136 -10.03 -7.14 34.75
C LEU A 136 -11.44 -7.60 35.13
N ALA A 137 -12.42 -6.71 34.96
CA ALA A 137 -13.83 -7.05 35.11
C ALA A 137 -14.26 -8.15 34.11
N PRO A 138 -15.29 -8.97 34.43
CA PRO A 138 -15.62 -10.16 33.63
C PRO A 138 -15.83 -9.93 32.12
N ARG A 139 -16.51 -8.84 31.72
CA ARG A 139 -16.72 -8.57 30.28
C ARG A 139 -15.43 -8.11 29.59
N ARG A 140 -14.58 -7.37 30.28
CA ARG A 140 -13.24 -6.97 29.78
C ARG A 140 -12.33 -8.17 29.64
N LEU A 141 -12.38 -9.10 30.60
CA LEU A 141 -11.65 -10.36 30.53
C LEU A 141 -12.04 -11.17 29.29
N LYS A 142 -13.35 -11.32 29.03
CA LYS A 142 -13.86 -11.99 27.83
C LYS A 142 -13.37 -11.33 26.53
N THR A 143 -13.38 -10.00 26.46
CA THR A 143 -12.82 -9.26 25.31
C THR A 143 -11.31 -9.52 25.18
N GLY A 144 -10.56 -9.49 26.28
CA GLY A 144 -9.12 -9.77 26.30
C GLY A 144 -8.78 -11.18 25.83
N GLN A 145 -9.54 -12.20 26.26
CA GLN A 145 -9.37 -13.59 25.81
C GLN A 145 -9.54 -13.70 24.28
N ALA A 146 -10.59 -13.09 23.73
CA ALA A 146 -10.82 -13.08 22.28
C ALA A 146 -9.69 -12.36 21.50
N LEU A 147 -9.04 -11.35 22.10
CA LEU A 147 -7.88 -10.71 21.49
C LEU A 147 -6.64 -11.59 21.53
N LEU A 148 -6.39 -12.30 22.63
CA LEU A 148 -5.28 -13.25 22.73
C LEU A 148 -5.43 -14.40 21.73
N GLU A 149 -6.64 -14.92 21.50
CA GLU A 149 -6.89 -15.92 20.45
C GLU A 149 -6.53 -15.40 19.04
N LYS A 150 -6.84 -14.14 18.75
CA LYS A 150 -6.45 -13.49 17.49
C LYS A 150 -4.94 -13.30 17.40
N VAL A 151 -4.28 -12.97 18.50
CA VAL A 151 -2.80 -12.87 18.58
C VAL A 151 -2.17 -14.24 18.31
N ASP A 152 -2.68 -15.30 18.92
CA ASP A 152 -2.19 -16.66 18.72
C ASP A 152 -2.37 -17.10 17.26
N THR A 153 -3.52 -16.79 16.65
CA THR A 153 -3.80 -17.03 15.23
C THR A 153 -2.80 -16.28 14.34
N ALA A 154 -2.56 -14.99 14.60
CA ALA A 154 -1.59 -14.20 13.85
C ALA A 154 -0.16 -14.77 13.98
N GLY A 155 0.22 -15.20 15.18
CA GLY A 155 1.51 -15.84 15.44
C GLY A 155 1.69 -17.15 14.67
N SER A 156 0.66 -18.00 14.59
CA SER A 156 0.67 -19.21 13.78
C SER A 156 0.87 -18.88 12.30
N ARG A 157 0.11 -17.92 11.75
CA ARG A 157 0.19 -17.56 10.33
C ARG A 157 1.56 -16.99 9.94
N ILE A 158 2.20 -16.22 10.83
CA ILE A 158 3.58 -15.76 10.61
C ILE A 158 4.54 -16.96 10.52
N ARG A 159 4.40 -17.93 11.42
CA ARG A 159 5.20 -19.17 11.42
C ARG A 159 4.97 -19.97 10.14
N ASP A 160 3.71 -20.17 9.75
CA ASP A 160 3.34 -20.88 8.53
C ASP A 160 3.90 -20.21 7.26
N GLY A 161 3.93 -18.87 7.24
CA GLY A 161 4.58 -18.09 6.20
C GLY A 161 6.09 -18.30 6.14
N ILE A 162 6.78 -18.41 7.28
CA ILE A 162 8.21 -18.73 7.34
C ILE A 162 8.46 -20.18 6.87
N ASP A 163 7.65 -21.13 7.32
CA ASP A 163 7.77 -22.54 6.94
C ASP A 163 7.48 -22.78 5.45
N LEU A 164 6.59 -21.98 4.85
CA LEU A 164 6.39 -21.93 3.41
C LEU A 164 7.69 -21.57 2.67
N LEU A 165 8.45 -20.58 3.13
CA LEU A 165 9.72 -20.17 2.51
C LEU A 165 10.82 -21.24 2.64
N LYS A 166 10.74 -22.09 3.67
CA LYS A 166 11.68 -23.22 3.83
C LYS A 166 11.39 -24.31 2.79
N ARG A 167 10.11 -24.67 2.62
CA ARG A 167 9.67 -25.80 1.79
C ARG A 167 9.51 -25.49 0.30
N ASP A 168 9.00 -24.31 -0.07
CA ASP A 168 8.69 -23.94 -1.45
C ASP A 168 9.81 -23.03 -2.01
N THR A 169 10.55 -23.57 -2.98
CA THR A 169 11.67 -22.87 -3.62
C THR A 169 11.23 -21.66 -4.43
N VAL A 170 10.05 -21.72 -5.06
CA VAL A 170 9.50 -20.62 -5.87
C VAL A 170 8.99 -19.50 -4.96
N ALA A 171 8.32 -19.85 -3.85
CA ALA A 171 7.95 -18.88 -2.82
C ALA A 171 9.18 -18.20 -2.22
N ARG A 172 10.24 -18.97 -1.92
CA ARG A 172 11.51 -18.42 -1.43
C ARG A 172 12.17 -17.49 -2.45
N GLU A 173 12.23 -17.88 -3.72
CA GLU A 173 12.76 -17.03 -4.79
C GLU A 173 11.95 -15.73 -4.92
N ALA A 174 10.61 -15.83 -4.90
CA ALA A 174 9.72 -14.66 -4.93
C ALA A 174 9.95 -13.72 -3.74
N PHE A 175 10.16 -14.26 -2.54
CA PHE A 175 10.48 -13.49 -1.34
C PHE A 175 11.85 -12.78 -1.46
N GLY A 176 12.87 -13.45 -2.00
CA GLY A 176 14.18 -12.85 -2.23
C GLY A 176 14.14 -11.71 -3.25
N LEU A 177 13.45 -11.92 -4.36
CA LEU A 177 13.25 -10.92 -5.42
C LEU A 177 12.38 -9.75 -4.95
N MET A 178 11.32 -10.01 -4.16
CA MET A 178 10.53 -8.98 -3.50
C MET A 178 11.43 -8.09 -2.64
N ASN A 179 12.22 -8.68 -1.74
CA ASN A 179 13.11 -7.94 -0.85
C ASN A 179 14.15 -7.12 -1.63
N THR A 180 14.71 -7.67 -2.70
CA THR A 180 15.64 -6.95 -3.59
C THR A 180 14.95 -5.76 -4.26
N ALA A 181 13.73 -5.95 -4.77
CA ALA A 181 12.95 -4.89 -5.40
C ALA A 181 12.59 -3.77 -4.42
N MET A 182 12.17 -4.13 -3.20
CA MET A 182 11.89 -3.20 -2.11
C MET A 182 13.14 -2.42 -1.68
N ALA A 183 14.30 -3.10 -1.59
CA ALA A 183 15.57 -2.48 -1.25
C ALA A 183 16.01 -1.46 -2.30
N MET A 184 16.02 -1.86 -3.58
CA MET A 184 16.33 -0.98 -4.70
C MET A 184 15.42 0.24 -4.72
N ALA A 185 14.11 0.04 -4.54
CA ALA A 185 13.18 1.15 -4.52
C ALA A 185 13.41 2.08 -3.33
N ASN A 186 13.65 1.54 -2.14
CA ASN A 186 13.91 2.37 -0.98
C ASN A 186 15.20 3.20 -1.14
N ARG A 187 16.29 2.59 -1.63
CA ARG A 187 17.54 3.29 -1.93
C ARG A 187 17.36 4.41 -2.93
N ARG A 188 16.68 4.16 -4.06
CA ARG A 188 16.43 5.19 -5.09
C ARG A 188 15.64 6.35 -4.54
N ARG A 189 14.62 6.09 -3.71
CA ARG A 189 13.82 7.14 -3.09
C ARG A 189 14.62 7.95 -2.07
N GLU A 190 15.36 7.28 -1.19
CA GLU A 190 16.16 7.93 -0.15
C GLU A 190 17.34 8.69 -0.75
N ALA A 191 17.95 8.21 -1.83
CA ALA A 191 18.98 8.91 -2.59
C ALA A 191 18.51 10.31 -3.04
N VAL A 192 17.28 10.40 -3.58
CA VAL A 192 16.68 11.68 -3.99
C VAL A 192 16.42 12.59 -2.78
N ILE A 193 15.93 12.04 -1.67
CA ILE A 193 15.61 12.82 -0.46
C ILE A 193 16.89 13.35 0.21
N GLN A 194 17.90 12.49 0.32
CA GLN A 194 19.17 12.77 0.99
C GLN A 194 20.20 13.44 0.06
N LYS A 195 19.89 13.57 -1.23
CA LYS A 195 20.79 14.08 -2.29
C LYS A 195 22.12 13.32 -2.35
N LYS A 196 22.04 11.98 -2.27
CA LYS A 196 23.18 11.05 -2.33
C LYS A 196 23.05 10.13 -3.54
N LEU A 197 24.13 9.43 -3.90
CA LEU A 197 24.01 8.31 -4.83
C LEU A 197 23.29 7.13 -4.12
N PRO A 198 22.52 6.29 -4.85
CA PRO A 198 21.82 5.16 -4.24
C PRO A 198 22.71 4.16 -3.50
N GLY A 199 23.99 4.05 -3.88
CA GLY A 199 24.97 3.21 -3.19
C GLY A 199 25.35 3.74 -1.81
N ASP A 200 25.32 5.06 -1.61
CA ASP A 200 25.77 5.75 -0.39
C ASP A 200 24.65 5.92 0.66
N VAL A 201 23.46 5.40 0.35
CA VAL A 201 22.33 5.34 1.27
C VAL A 201 22.47 4.09 2.14
N ASP A 202 22.17 4.22 3.42
CA ASP A 202 22.17 3.06 4.33
C ASP A 202 21.23 1.95 3.83
N PRO A 203 21.62 0.66 4.00
CA PRO A 203 20.78 -0.45 3.62
C PRO A 203 19.38 -0.35 4.25
N PRO A 204 18.31 -0.47 3.46
CA PRO A 204 16.96 -0.29 3.97
C PRO A 204 16.53 -1.50 4.81
N THR A 205 15.91 -1.20 5.95
CA THR A 205 15.32 -2.20 6.84
C THR A 205 13.80 -2.12 6.85
N TRP A 206 13.16 -3.26 7.05
CA TRP A 206 11.75 -3.36 7.41
C TRP A 206 11.54 -2.88 8.85
N ARG A 207 10.38 -2.28 9.11
CA ARG A 207 9.88 -2.25 10.49
C ARG A 207 9.33 -3.63 10.83
N PRO A 208 9.46 -4.12 12.08
CA PRO A 208 9.00 -5.45 12.48
C PRO A 208 7.58 -5.78 12.03
N PHE A 209 6.61 -4.88 12.27
CA PHE A 209 5.23 -5.10 11.84
C PHE A 209 5.05 -5.18 10.32
N GLN A 210 5.90 -4.54 9.52
CA GLN A 210 5.81 -4.59 8.05
C GLN A 210 6.22 -5.97 7.55
N LEU A 211 7.32 -6.50 8.09
CA LEU A 211 7.80 -7.84 7.75
C LEU A 211 6.83 -8.90 8.27
N ALA A 212 6.35 -8.78 9.51
CA ALA A 212 5.34 -9.66 10.08
C ALA A 212 4.06 -9.68 9.23
N PHE A 213 3.58 -8.52 8.77
CA PHE A 213 2.41 -8.44 7.89
C PHE A 213 2.64 -9.14 6.55
N VAL A 214 3.82 -9.01 5.95
CA VAL A 214 4.16 -9.75 4.72
C VAL A 214 4.14 -11.25 4.98
N LEU A 215 4.86 -11.71 6.01
CA LEU A 215 4.98 -13.14 6.37
C LEU A 215 3.61 -13.77 6.66
N LEU A 216 2.77 -13.09 7.44
CA LEU A 216 1.42 -13.51 7.79
C LEU A 216 0.51 -13.76 6.58
N ASN A 217 0.75 -13.06 5.46
CA ASN A 217 -0.07 -13.18 4.26
C ASN A 217 0.52 -14.13 3.19
N LEU A 218 1.72 -14.68 3.39
CA LEU A 218 2.40 -15.44 2.33
C LEU A 218 1.63 -16.71 1.95
N VAL A 219 1.06 -17.43 2.91
CA VAL A 219 0.34 -18.69 2.63
C VAL A 219 -0.89 -18.41 1.77
N GLY A 220 -1.79 -17.52 2.21
CA GLY A 220 -2.97 -17.12 1.43
C GLY A 220 -2.67 -16.52 0.05
N VAL A 221 -1.54 -15.83 -0.14
CA VAL A 221 -1.14 -15.32 -1.46
C VAL A 221 -0.51 -16.40 -2.35
N THR A 222 0.14 -17.40 -1.74
CA THR A 222 0.92 -18.41 -2.46
C THR A 222 0.09 -19.63 -2.84
N ASP A 223 -0.80 -20.08 -1.97
CA ASP A 223 -1.64 -21.25 -2.22
C ASP A 223 -3.08 -20.84 -2.55
N ARG A 224 -3.52 -21.19 -3.77
CA ARG A 224 -4.88 -20.90 -4.25
C ARG A 224 -5.96 -21.69 -3.52
N ASN A 225 -5.59 -22.82 -2.90
CA ASN A 225 -6.51 -23.70 -2.17
C ASN A 225 -6.48 -23.46 -0.66
N SER A 226 -5.67 -22.50 -0.18
CA SER A 226 -5.62 -22.17 1.24
C SER A 226 -6.93 -21.54 1.72
N GLY A 227 -7.42 -22.00 2.88
CA GLY A 227 -8.55 -21.37 3.56
C GLY A 227 -8.30 -19.90 3.94
N GLU A 228 -7.03 -19.47 4.01
CA GLU A 228 -6.68 -18.06 4.25
C GLU A 228 -7.15 -17.12 3.14
N ARG A 229 -7.52 -17.64 1.95
CA ARG A 229 -8.06 -16.84 0.85
C ARG A 229 -9.38 -16.14 1.20
N GLU A 230 -10.06 -16.59 2.25
CA GLU A 230 -11.29 -15.97 2.77
C GLU A 230 -11.02 -14.88 3.83
N ILE A 231 -9.77 -14.69 4.23
CA ILE A 231 -9.39 -13.74 5.28
C ILE A 231 -9.05 -12.38 4.66
N VAL A 232 -9.56 -11.31 5.28
CA VAL A 232 -9.22 -9.93 4.95
C VAL A 232 -8.41 -9.31 6.09
N ASP A 233 -7.10 -9.17 5.87
CA ASP A 233 -6.20 -8.54 6.84
C ASP A 233 -6.09 -7.03 6.61
N LEU A 234 -6.48 -6.25 7.63
CA LEU A 234 -6.42 -4.79 7.59
C LEU A 234 -5.23 -4.25 8.39
N LEU A 235 -4.30 -3.57 7.72
CA LEU A 235 -3.19 -2.89 8.39
C LEU A 235 -3.54 -1.42 8.72
N PHE A 236 -4.08 -1.19 9.90
CA PHE A 236 -4.43 0.16 10.39
C PHE A 236 -3.24 0.83 11.09
N PHE A 237 -2.33 1.41 10.31
CA PHE A 237 -1.17 2.15 10.85
C PHE A 237 -0.84 3.39 10.01
N ARG A 238 -0.25 4.41 10.63
CA ARG A 238 0.25 5.65 9.98
C ARG A 238 1.10 5.32 8.72
N PRO A 239 1.38 6.27 7.80
CA PRO A 239 1.80 6.03 6.40
C PRO A 239 2.93 5.02 6.12
N ALA A 240 3.71 4.62 7.13
CA ALA A 240 4.62 3.48 7.06
C ALA A 240 3.92 2.14 6.74
N ALA A 241 2.62 1.97 7.03
CA ALA A 241 1.84 0.78 6.63
C ALA A 241 1.89 0.50 5.13
N ALA A 242 1.92 1.55 4.30
CA ALA A 242 1.89 1.43 2.85
C ALA A 242 3.03 0.54 2.32
N ARG A 243 4.21 0.52 2.98
CA ARG A 243 5.34 -0.29 2.54
C ARG A 243 5.11 -1.79 2.71
N ALA A 244 4.35 -2.21 3.71
CA ALA A 244 4.06 -3.63 3.95
C ALA A 244 3.18 -4.19 2.82
N TYR A 245 2.10 -3.48 2.49
CA TYR A 245 1.24 -3.82 1.36
C TYR A 245 2.01 -3.83 0.03
N LEU A 246 2.86 -2.83 -0.17
CA LEU A 246 3.74 -2.73 -1.33
C LEU A 246 4.73 -3.90 -1.43
N GLY A 247 5.27 -4.39 -0.30
CA GLY A 247 6.05 -5.62 -0.23
C GLY A 247 5.25 -6.83 -0.69
N LEU A 248 4.07 -7.06 -0.10
CA LEU A 248 3.20 -8.17 -0.48
C LEU A 248 2.76 -8.11 -1.96
N ALA A 249 2.50 -6.90 -2.48
CA ALA A 249 2.23 -6.65 -3.89
C ALA A 249 3.41 -7.07 -4.78
N ALA A 250 4.63 -6.70 -4.41
CA ALA A 250 5.83 -7.12 -5.13
C ALA A 250 6.02 -8.65 -5.08
N TYR A 251 5.75 -9.28 -3.94
CA TYR A 251 5.78 -10.74 -3.81
C TYR A 251 4.78 -11.41 -4.75
N ALA A 252 3.50 -11.02 -4.71
CA ALA A 252 2.44 -11.58 -5.55
C ALA A 252 2.76 -11.45 -7.04
N ILE A 253 3.21 -10.24 -7.44
CA ILE A 253 3.66 -9.95 -8.79
C ILE A 253 4.79 -10.89 -9.23
N VAL A 254 5.85 -11.01 -8.42
CA VAL A 254 7.00 -11.83 -8.78
C VAL A 254 6.62 -13.30 -8.82
N LEU A 255 5.90 -13.79 -7.81
CA LEU A 255 5.43 -15.17 -7.73
C LEU A 255 4.64 -15.57 -8.99
N ARG A 256 3.73 -14.69 -9.43
CA ARG A 256 2.96 -14.90 -10.66
C ARG A 256 3.83 -14.98 -11.90
N ARG A 257 4.88 -14.16 -11.99
CA ARG A 257 5.85 -14.18 -13.11
C ARG A 257 6.75 -15.40 -13.08
N LEU A 258 7.10 -15.91 -11.91
CA LEU A 258 7.90 -17.13 -11.76
C LEU A 258 7.09 -18.38 -12.13
N ARG A 259 5.80 -18.41 -11.76
CA ARG A 259 4.90 -19.55 -12.05
C ARG A 259 4.38 -19.57 -13.48
N GLY A 260 4.08 -18.42 -14.06
CA GLY A 260 3.50 -18.33 -15.40
C GLY A 260 4.54 -18.38 -16.51
N SER A 261 4.38 -19.29 -17.47
CA SER A 261 5.22 -19.33 -18.66
C SER A 261 4.83 -18.23 -19.65
N GLY A 262 5.79 -17.37 -20.03
CA GLY A 262 5.61 -16.35 -21.06
C GLY A 262 4.45 -15.39 -20.76
N VAL A 263 3.44 -15.38 -21.64
CA VAL A 263 2.26 -14.49 -21.54
C VAL A 263 1.33 -14.87 -20.38
N LEU A 264 1.33 -16.12 -19.91
CA LEU A 264 0.43 -16.59 -18.86
C LEU A 264 0.77 -15.98 -17.48
N GLY A 265 2.02 -15.58 -17.26
CA GLY A 265 2.42 -14.82 -16.07
C GLY A 265 2.00 -13.35 -16.12
N ALA A 266 1.29 -12.90 -17.16
CA ALA A 266 0.80 -11.53 -17.31
C ALA A 266 -0.62 -11.34 -16.75
N GLY A 267 -1.13 -10.13 -16.93
CA GLY A 267 -2.39 -9.70 -16.34
C GLY A 267 -2.16 -8.85 -15.09
N ILE A 268 -3.28 -8.39 -14.56
CA ILE A 268 -3.32 -7.58 -13.34
C ILE A 268 -3.17 -8.52 -12.15
N SER A 269 -2.17 -8.28 -11.31
CA SER A 269 -1.94 -9.02 -10.06
C SER A 269 -2.45 -8.21 -8.86
N VAL A 270 -2.31 -6.88 -8.92
CA VAL A 270 -2.64 -6.00 -7.79
C VAL A 270 -3.56 -4.88 -8.25
N ILE A 271 -4.69 -4.72 -7.56
CA ILE A 271 -5.59 -3.57 -7.69
C ILE A 271 -5.53 -2.77 -6.41
N MET A 272 -5.31 -1.46 -6.52
CA MET A 272 -5.29 -0.56 -5.38
C MET A 272 -6.21 0.63 -5.61
N ARG A 273 -7.15 0.85 -4.70
CA ARG A 273 -8.08 1.98 -4.71
C ARG A 273 -7.61 3.14 -3.83
N TYR A 274 -8.00 4.35 -4.22
CA TYR A 274 -7.82 5.56 -3.42
C TYR A 274 -9.11 6.38 -3.38
N THR A 275 -9.38 6.97 -2.21
CA THR A 275 -10.72 7.46 -1.87
C THR A 275 -11.09 8.83 -2.47
N LEU A 276 -10.16 9.78 -2.69
CA LEU A 276 -10.54 11.14 -3.16
C LEU A 276 -9.47 11.87 -4.02
N ARG A 277 -9.94 12.55 -5.08
CA ARG A 277 -9.15 13.46 -5.95
C ARG A 277 -8.74 14.80 -5.28
N LEU A 278 -9.38 15.21 -4.18
CA LEU A 278 -9.13 16.52 -3.54
C LEU A 278 -7.95 16.51 -2.55
N LEU A 279 -7.59 15.34 -2.02
CA LEU A 279 -6.45 15.15 -1.13
C LEU A 279 -5.11 14.95 -1.90
N THR A 280 -5.15 15.06 -3.22
CA THR A 280 -4.11 14.50 -4.10
C THR A 280 -2.75 15.22 -4.09
N PRO A 281 -2.62 16.54 -3.85
CA PRO A 281 -1.29 17.13 -3.75
C PRO A 281 -0.63 16.98 -2.36
N LEU A 282 -1.43 16.98 -1.28
CA LEU A 282 -0.94 17.06 0.11
C LEU A 282 -0.97 15.71 0.84
N VAL A 283 -1.90 14.81 0.51
CA VAL A 283 -2.15 13.56 1.27
C VAL A 283 -2.12 12.30 0.39
N SER A 284 -2.32 12.39 -0.94
CA SER A 284 -1.88 11.27 -1.78
C SER A 284 -0.37 11.22 -1.65
N SER A 285 0.11 10.23 -0.92
CA SER A 285 1.52 10.07 -0.69
C SER A 285 2.24 10.05 -2.05
N ALA A 286 2.87 11.16 -2.42
CA ALA A 286 3.82 11.20 -3.53
C ALA A 286 4.85 10.05 -3.41
N ARG A 287 5.04 9.58 -2.17
CA ARG A 287 5.78 8.37 -1.80
C ARG A 287 5.17 7.05 -2.29
N SER A 288 3.87 6.77 -2.18
CA SER A 288 3.30 5.49 -2.69
C SER A 288 3.18 5.48 -4.21
N ASN A 289 2.80 6.62 -4.82
CA ASN A 289 2.75 6.77 -6.28
C ASN A 289 4.14 6.69 -6.93
N SER A 290 5.21 7.00 -6.20
CA SER A 290 6.59 6.82 -6.67
C SER A 290 7.14 5.43 -6.34
N CYS A 291 6.91 4.94 -5.11
CA CYS A 291 7.44 3.68 -4.61
C CYS A 291 6.83 2.46 -5.32
N GLY A 292 5.52 2.46 -5.58
CA GLY A 292 4.84 1.38 -6.30
C GLY A 292 5.47 1.12 -7.67
N PRO A 293 5.45 2.10 -8.60
CA PRO A 293 6.13 1.97 -9.89
C PRO A 293 7.60 1.59 -9.75
N MET A 294 8.32 2.15 -8.77
CA MET A 294 9.75 1.91 -8.57
C MET A 294 10.09 0.49 -8.14
N MET A 295 9.33 -0.10 -7.22
CA MET A 295 9.44 -1.50 -6.84
C MET A 295 9.11 -2.40 -8.02
N THR A 296 8.04 -2.08 -8.75
CA THR A 296 7.64 -2.90 -9.88
C THR A 296 8.67 -2.86 -11.01
N MET A 297 9.30 -1.70 -11.23
CA MET A 297 10.44 -1.54 -12.13
C MET A 297 11.64 -2.39 -11.69
N ALA A 298 11.93 -2.43 -10.39
CA ALA A 298 12.99 -3.27 -9.84
C ALA A 298 12.66 -4.77 -10.01
N GLY A 299 11.45 -5.20 -9.69
CA GLY A 299 10.99 -6.58 -9.86
C GLY A 299 11.11 -7.08 -11.31
N ARG A 300 10.74 -6.25 -12.30
CA ARG A 300 10.91 -6.58 -13.74
C ARG A 300 12.36 -6.86 -14.10
N ARG A 301 13.31 -6.06 -13.59
CA ARG A 301 14.73 -6.25 -13.87
C ARG A 301 15.26 -7.57 -13.29
N LEU A 302 14.70 -7.99 -12.16
CA LEU A 302 15.22 -9.11 -11.39
C LEU A 302 14.60 -10.46 -11.77
N ALA A 303 13.41 -10.50 -12.35
CA ALA A 303 12.73 -11.74 -12.80
C ALA A 303 13.32 -12.37 -14.09
N ASN A 304 14.64 -12.28 -14.30
CA ASN A 304 15.42 -12.95 -15.35
C ASN A 304 14.96 -12.77 -16.79
N GLY A 305 14.30 -11.65 -17.14
CA GLY A 305 13.97 -11.33 -18.54
C GLY A 305 13.06 -12.34 -19.24
N ARG A 306 12.45 -13.30 -18.51
CA ARG A 306 11.57 -14.37 -19.05
C ARG A 306 10.25 -13.86 -19.62
N SER A 307 10.01 -12.55 -19.53
CA SER A 307 8.91 -11.86 -20.17
C SER A 307 9.42 -10.54 -20.73
N ARG A 308 9.66 -10.49 -22.06
CA ARG A 308 9.85 -9.25 -22.82
C ARG A 308 8.56 -8.43 -22.93
N LEU A 309 7.47 -8.86 -22.28
CA LEU A 309 6.18 -8.22 -22.37
C LEU A 309 6.20 -6.95 -21.52
N ASP A 310 6.26 -5.81 -22.20
CA ASP A 310 5.92 -4.48 -21.66
C ASP A 310 4.41 -4.37 -21.39
N SER A 311 3.84 -5.38 -20.72
CA SER A 311 2.68 -5.17 -19.86
C SER A 311 3.07 -4.06 -18.89
N GLY A 312 2.37 -2.92 -18.92
CA GLY A 312 2.69 -1.79 -18.04
C GLY A 312 2.62 -2.19 -16.57
N TRP A 313 2.95 -1.30 -15.66
CA TRP A 313 3.14 -1.73 -14.27
C TRP A 313 2.59 -0.74 -13.25
N ALA A 314 2.11 0.42 -13.67
CA ALA A 314 1.26 1.29 -12.86
C ALA A 314 0.30 2.00 -13.80
N ALA A 315 -1.00 1.85 -13.55
CA ALA A 315 -2.02 2.46 -14.38
C ALA A 315 -2.93 3.37 -13.60
N GLN A 316 -3.00 4.64 -14.01
CA GLN A 316 -4.09 5.53 -13.61
C GLN A 316 -4.97 5.80 -14.83
N PRO A 317 -6.17 5.19 -14.91
CA PRO A 317 -7.06 5.36 -16.05
C PRO A 317 -7.63 6.78 -16.04
N HIS A 318 -7.15 7.63 -16.94
CA HIS A 318 -7.63 9.01 -16.98
C HIS A 318 -8.24 9.46 -18.29
N ARG A 319 -7.97 8.82 -19.43
CA ARG A 319 -8.26 9.46 -20.73
C ARG A 319 -8.34 8.44 -21.87
N THR A 320 -9.18 8.73 -22.86
CA THR A 320 -9.07 8.14 -24.20
C THR A 320 -7.87 8.72 -24.93
N ILE A 321 -7.29 7.95 -25.85
CA ILE A 321 -6.12 8.40 -26.60
C ILE A 321 -6.44 9.51 -27.60
N GLN A 322 -7.55 9.33 -28.32
CA GLN A 322 -8.04 10.27 -29.33
C GLN A 322 -9.36 10.92 -28.88
N PRO A 323 -9.60 12.18 -29.31
CA PRO A 323 -10.83 12.88 -29.01
C PRO A 323 -12.02 12.22 -29.71
N ARG A 324 -13.13 12.05 -28.99
CA ARG A 324 -14.38 11.52 -29.56
C ARG A 324 -15.06 12.53 -30.49
N ASN A 325 -14.82 13.82 -30.28
CA ASN A 325 -15.32 14.93 -31.07
C ASN A 325 -14.41 16.17 -30.91
N SER A 326 -14.70 17.25 -31.65
CA SER A 326 -13.90 18.49 -31.61
C SER A 326 -13.91 19.20 -30.24
N SER A 327 -14.89 18.91 -29.38
CA SER A 327 -15.02 19.47 -28.03
C SER A 327 -14.38 18.61 -26.94
N ASP A 328 -13.87 17.42 -27.27
CA ASP A 328 -13.21 16.51 -26.34
C ASP A 328 -11.82 17.04 -25.96
N LYS A 329 -11.83 17.82 -24.87
CA LYS A 329 -10.65 18.41 -24.26
C LYS A 329 -9.88 17.41 -23.39
N ASP A 330 -10.43 16.23 -23.16
CA ASP A 330 -9.91 15.25 -22.21
C ASP A 330 -9.08 14.16 -22.86
N ALA A 331 -9.17 13.97 -24.17
CA ALA A 331 -8.27 13.09 -24.91
C ALA A 331 -6.78 13.41 -24.69
N ALA A 332 -5.97 12.35 -24.58
CA ALA A 332 -4.53 12.45 -24.30
C ALA A 332 -3.79 13.32 -25.33
N THR A 333 -4.15 13.20 -26.61
CA THR A 333 -3.56 13.99 -27.71
C THR A 333 -3.85 15.48 -27.61
N THR A 334 -5.12 15.86 -27.41
CA THR A 334 -5.55 17.25 -27.23
C THR A 334 -4.88 17.88 -26.01
N TRP A 335 -4.80 17.12 -24.92
CA TRP A 335 -4.27 17.62 -23.67
C TRP A 335 -2.74 17.74 -23.66
N LEU A 336 -1.99 16.77 -24.21
CA LEU A 336 -0.54 16.88 -24.34
C LEU A 336 -0.15 18.06 -25.26
N LYS A 337 -0.86 18.27 -26.38
CA LYS A 337 -0.65 19.44 -27.25
C LYS A 337 -0.83 20.75 -26.48
N ARG A 338 -1.83 20.83 -25.59
CA ARG A 338 -2.07 22.00 -24.74
C ARG A 338 -0.94 22.19 -23.72
N TYR A 339 -0.47 21.12 -23.08
CA TYR A 339 0.62 21.18 -22.13
C TYR A 339 1.94 21.63 -22.78
N GLN A 340 2.27 21.09 -23.95
CA GLN A 340 3.47 21.45 -24.71
C GLN A 340 3.43 22.90 -25.23
N SER A 341 2.27 23.40 -25.64
CA SER A 341 2.12 24.80 -26.06
C SER A 341 2.02 25.79 -24.90
N ARG A 342 1.57 25.36 -23.72
CA ARG A 342 1.44 26.18 -22.51
C ARG A 342 1.96 25.40 -21.28
N PRO A 343 3.28 25.40 -21.02
CA PRO A 343 3.90 24.58 -19.97
C PRO A 343 3.44 24.92 -18.54
N LYS A 344 2.85 26.11 -18.32
CA LYS A 344 2.25 26.51 -17.04
C LYS A 344 0.91 25.82 -16.73
N THR A 345 0.37 25.03 -17.67
CA THR A 345 -0.86 24.27 -17.47
C THR A 345 -0.61 22.96 -16.70
N LYS A 346 -1.67 22.35 -16.17
CA LYS A 346 -1.59 21.11 -15.38
C LYS A 346 -0.96 19.96 -16.19
N SER A 347 0.04 19.29 -15.62
CA SER A 347 0.81 18.22 -16.25
C SER A 347 -0.02 17.01 -16.72
N PRO A 348 0.33 16.44 -17.91
CA PRO A 348 0.20 15.09 -18.44
C PRO A 348 -0.38 13.96 -17.65
N VAL A 349 0.14 13.87 -16.45
CA VAL A 349 0.18 12.66 -15.67
C VAL A 349 0.26 13.14 -14.24
N PRO A 350 -0.37 12.43 -13.30
CA PRO A 350 -0.25 12.72 -11.86
C PRO A 350 1.16 12.41 -11.30
N LEU A 351 2.21 12.55 -12.11
CA LEU A 351 3.62 12.44 -11.74
C LEU A 351 4.31 13.75 -12.10
N LYS A 352 4.91 14.40 -11.10
CA LYS A 352 5.66 15.66 -11.30
C LYS A 352 7.12 15.43 -11.67
N ALA A 353 7.67 14.28 -11.29
CA ALA A 353 9.06 13.90 -11.48
C ALA A 353 9.18 12.40 -11.75
N CYS A 354 10.30 12.00 -12.35
CA CYS A 354 10.67 10.63 -12.61
C CYS A 354 10.68 9.83 -11.31
N PRO A 355 9.86 8.77 -11.19
CA PRO A 355 9.84 7.94 -10.00
C PRO A 355 11.10 7.09 -9.84
N TRP A 356 12.06 7.10 -10.77
CA TRP A 356 13.32 6.36 -10.61
C TRP A 356 14.47 7.21 -10.08
N CYS A 357 14.70 8.39 -10.67
CA CYS A 357 15.83 9.27 -10.34
C CYS A 357 15.43 10.62 -9.73
N GLY A 358 14.14 10.96 -9.67
CA GLY A 358 13.66 12.22 -9.12
C GLY A 358 13.73 13.42 -10.08
N GLU A 359 14.23 13.27 -11.31
CA GLU A 359 14.28 14.35 -12.30
C GLU A 359 12.87 14.88 -12.62
N PRO A 360 12.60 16.19 -12.51
CA PRO A 360 11.31 16.78 -12.88
C PRO A 360 10.95 16.49 -14.35
N PHE A 361 9.68 16.14 -14.61
CA PHE A 361 9.23 15.95 -15.99
C PHE A 361 9.07 17.29 -16.71
N LYS A 362 9.49 17.32 -17.97
CA LYS A 362 9.34 18.46 -18.88
C LYS A 362 8.36 18.11 -20.00
N PRO A 363 7.85 19.08 -20.78
CA PRO A 363 6.96 18.80 -21.91
C PRO A 363 7.54 17.80 -22.94
N GLU A 364 8.85 17.72 -23.03
CA GLU A 364 9.61 16.80 -23.90
C GLU A 364 9.57 15.36 -23.39
N SER A 365 9.32 15.14 -22.10
CA SER A 365 9.30 13.81 -21.46
C SER A 365 8.11 12.93 -21.89
N PHE A 366 7.16 13.46 -22.66
CA PHE A 366 5.92 12.81 -23.02
C PHE A 366 5.85 12.56 -24.53
N HIS A 367 5.77 11.29 -24.93
CA HIS A 367 5.78 10.90 -26.34
C HIS A 367 4.64 9.96 -26.68
N PHE A 368 4.09 10.10 -27.88
CA PHE A 368 3.17 9.11 -28.44
C PHE A 368 3.93 8.06 -29.24
N THR A 369 3.60 6.80 -29.02
CA THR A 369 4.10 5.67 -29.82
C THR A 369 2.95 5.05 -30.62
N PRO A 370 3.20 4.61 -31.88
CA PRO A 370 4.47 4.73 -32.63
C PRO A 370 4.79 6.16 -33.08
N ASN A 371 3.79 7.02 -33.29
CA ASN A 371 3.99 8.41 -33.68
C ASN A 371 2.80 9.30 -33.25
N ARG A 372 2.90 10.62 -33.52
CA ARG A 372 1.84 11.60 -33.17
C ARG A 372 0.62 11.54 -34.09
N THR A 373 0.74 10.94 -35.26
CA THR A 373 -0.32 10.88 -36.29
C THR A 373 -1.28 9.72 -36.05
N ALA A 374 -0.75 8.57 -35.62
CA ALA A 374 -1.49 7.38 -35.22
C ALA A 374 -1.06 6.96 -33.80
N PRO A 375 -1.37 7.76 -32.77
CA PRO A 375 -0.96 7.47 -31.40
C PRO A 375 -1.71 6.25 -30.87
N GLN A 376 -0.97 5.26 -30.39
CA GLN A 376 -1.50 4.05 -29.74
C GLN A 376 -1.20 3.99 -28.24
N ASN A 377 -0.11 4.63 -27.79
CA ASN A 377 0.23 4.72 -26.37
C ASN A 377 0.94 6.05 -26.06
N LEU A 378 0.80 6.52 -24.82
CA LEU A 378 1.53 7.66 -24.28
C LEU A 378 2.65 7.13 -23.35
N VAL A 379 3.90 7.28 -23.77
CA VAL A 379 5.08 6.84 -23.02
C VAL A 379 5.77 8.01 -22.34
N LEU A 380 6.32 7.75 -21.16
CA LEU A 380 7.05 8.73 -20.36
C LEU A 380 8.54 8.39 -20.37
N LYS A 381 9.37 9.36 -20.77
CA LYS A 381 10.83 9.24 -20.79
C LYS A 381 11.44 10.24 -19.84
N CYS A 382 12.54 9.85 -19.19
CA CYS A 382 13.31 10.73 -18.33
C CYS A 382 14.35 11.48 -19.15
N GLU A 383 14.43 12.80 -18.95
CA GLU A 383 15.41 13.67 -19.61
C GLU A 383 16.82 13.57 -19.00
N ASN A 384 16.94 12.98 -17.81
CA ASN A 384 18.25 12.75 -17.20
C ASN A 384 18.99 11.65 -17.99
N ALA A 385 20.13 12.00 -18.58
CA ALA A 385 20.96 11.12 -19.40
C ALA A 385 21.54 9.91 -18.62
N GLU A 386 21.67 10.02 -17.30
CA GLU A 386 22.13 8.94 -16.41
C GLU A 386 20.97 8.06 -15.93
N CYS A 387 19.72 8.40 -16.27
CA CYS A 387 18.57 7.62 -15.88
C CYS A 387 18.43 6.36 -16.73
N ASP A 388 18.03 5.27 -16.08
CA ASP A 388 17.71 4.00 -16.72
C ASP A 388 16.52 4.06 -17.70
N PHE A 389 15.67 5.08 -17.59
CA PHE A 389 14.44 5.26 -18.36
C PHE A 389 14.52 6.48 -19.28
N THR A 390 15.67 6.65 -19.91
CA THR A 390 15.92 7.67 -20.94
C THR A 390 16.03 7.04 -22.33
N ARG A 391 15.96 7.87 -23.37
CA ARG A 391 16.12 7.51 -24.80
C ARG A 391 15.11 6.47 -25.29
N ASP A 392 15.53 5.24 -25.58
CA ASP A 392 14.71 4.14 -26.08
C ASP A 392 13.94 3.43 -24.96
N ARG A 393 14.40 3.57 -23.71
CA ARG A 393 13.78 2.99 -22.53
C ARG A 393 12.82 4.00 -21.91
N HIS A 394 11.54 3.63 -21.81
CA HIS A 394 10.52 4.47 -21.17
C HIS A 394 10.06 3.89 -19.84
N LEU A 395 9.50 4.73 -18.97
CA LEU A 395 8.89 4.28 -17.73
C LEU A 395 7.71 3.33 -18.05
N PRO A 396 7.55 2.23 -17.31
CA PRO A 396 6.47 1.28 -17.52
C PRO A 396 5.17 1.73 -16.84
N VAL A 397 4.78 2.99 -17.06
CA VAL A 397 3.55 3.58 -16.51
C VAL A 397 2.55 3.79 -17.64
N LEU A 398 1.33 3.33 -17.45
CA LEU A 398 0.23 3.52 -18.40
C LEU A 398 -0.76 4.52 -17.81
N VAL A 399 -1.20 5.50 -18.60
CA VAL A 399 -2.06 6.59 -18.09
C VAL A 399 -3.28 6.83 -18.96
N VAL A 400 -3.38 6.06 -20.05
CA VAL A 400 -4.40 6.14 -21.08
C VAL A 400 -5.14 4.81 -21.07
N ASP A 401 -6.47 4.87 -21.16
CA ASP A 401 -7.35 3.74 -20.90
C ASP A 401 -7.15 2.61 -21.93
N GLU A 402 -7.03 2.93 -23.22
CA GLU A 402 -6.88 1.94 -24.28
C GLU A 402 -5.61 1.08 -24.11
N PRO A 403 -4.41 1.65 -23.89
CA PRO A 403 -3.23 0.88 -23.50
C PRO A 403 -3.41 0.04 -22.23
N ILE A 404 -4.16 0.52 -21.23
CA ILE A 404 -4.36 -0.22 -19.97
C ILE A 404 -5.17 -1.50 -20.23
N TYR A 405 -6.27 -1.41 -20.97
CA TYR A 405 -7.07 -2.59 -21.36
C TYR A 405 -6.28 -3.57 -22.22
N ARG A 406 -5.34 -3.08 -23.04
CA ARG A 406 -4.53 -3.90 -23.95
C ARG A 406 -3.32 -4.54 -23.31
N ARG A 407 -2.61 -3.82 -22.45
CA ARG A 407 -1.32 -4.26 -21.92
C ARG A 407 -1.44 -4.93 -20.55
N LEU A 408 -2.60 -4.79 -19.89
CA LEU A 408 -2.92 -5.41 -18.59
C LEU A 408 -1.80 -5.27 -17.57
N PRO A 409 -1.66 -4.08 -16.97
CA PRO A 409 -0.54 -3.81 -16.10
C PRO A 409 -0.62 -4.60 -14.80
N ALA A 410 0.51 -5.11 -14.28
CA ALA A 410 0.43 -5.98 -13.10
C ALA A 410 -0.02 -5.25 -11.82
N PHE A 411 0.10 -3.93 -11.78
CA PHE A 411 -0.41 -3.08 -10.70
C PHE A 411 -1.33 -1.99 -11.29
N LEU A 412 -2.60 -1.99 -10.90
CA LEU A 412 -3.60 -1.02 -11.29
C LEU A 412 -3.95 -0.12 -10.10
N ILE A 413 -3.89 1.20 -10.30
CA ILE A 413 -4.13 2.18 -9.25
C ILE A 413 -5.14 3.23 -9.73
N ALA A 414 -6.34 3.23 -9.17
CA ALA A 414 -7.36 4.19 -9.57
C ALA A 414 -8.17 4.70 -8.38
N THR A 415 -8.93 5.77 -8.62
CA THR A 415 -9.87 6.29 -7.64
C THR A 415 -11.17 5.48 -7.66
N VAL A 416 -11.92 5.49 -6.56
CA VAL A 416 -13.16 4.69 -6.42
C VAL A 416 -14.17 4.99 -7.53
N ASP A 417 -14.29 6.25 -7.95
CA ASP A 417 -15.16 6.67 -9.07
C ASP A 417 -14.82 5.96 -10.39
N LYS A 418 -13.54 5.67 -10.62
CA LYS A 418 -13.08 4.95 -11.81
C LYS A 418 -13.39 3.46 -11.75
N PHE A 419 -13.24 2.86 -10.58
CA PHE A 419 -13.61 1.45 -10.41
C PHE A 419 -15.13 1.25 -10.54
N ALA A 420 -15.93 2.23 -10.11
CA ALA A 420 -17.38 2.19 -10.26
C ALA A 420 -17.86 2.16 -11.73
N SER A 421 -17.06 2.64 -12.69
CA SER A 421 -17.43 2.59 -14.11
C SER A 421 -17.09 1.26 -14.80
N LEU A 422 -16.32 0.37 -14.17
CA LEU A 422 -15.87 -0.89 -14.81
C LEU A 422 -17.00 -1.78 -15.33
N PRO A 423 -18.13 -1.97 -14.60
CA PRO A 423 -19.21 -2.84 -15.07
C PRO A 423 -19.82 -2.40 -16.41
N TRP A 424 -19.72 -1.11 -16.75
CA TRP A 424 -20.26 -0.53 -17.97
C TRP A 424 -19.30 -0.60 -19.17
N ILE A 425 -18.06 -1.07 -18.94
CA ILE A 425 -17.00 -1.11 -19.95
C ILE A 425 -16.63 -2.56 -20.20
N GLY A 426 -17.09 -3.16 -21.32
CA GLY A 426 -16.84 -4.57 -21.61
C GLY A 426 -15.35 -4.97 -21.63
N LYS A 427 -14.47 -4.04 -22.03
CA LYS A 427 -13.01 -4.25 -22.00
C LYS A 427 -12.43 -4.45 -20.60
N SER A 428 -13.15 -4.03 -19.55
CA SER A 428 -12.71 -4.19 -18.15
C SER A 428 -12.69 -5.64 -17.68
N GLY A 429 -13.40 -6.56 -18.36
CA GLY A 429 -13.34 -7.99 -18.05
C GLY A 429 -11.92 -8.54 -18.11
N ALA A 430 -11.06 -7.95 -18.94
CA ALA A 430 -9.65 -8.30 -19.03
C ALA A 430 -8.85 -8.04 -17.73
N PHE A 431 -9.31 -7.11 -16.89
CA PHE A 431 -8.69 -6.85 -15.58
C PHE A 431 -8.89 -7.99 -14.59
N PHE A 432 -9.93 -8.81 -14.77
CA PHE A 432 -10.32 -9.90 -13.89
C PHE A 432 -9.95 -11.28 -14.42
N GLY A 433 -9.00 -11.36 -15.36
CA GLY A 433 -8.54 -12.62 -15.93
C GLY A 433 -9.40 -13.17 -17.08
N HIS A 434 -10.42 -12.44 -17.54
CA HIS A 434 -11.23 -12.84 -18.71
C HIS A 434 -10.51 -12.54 -20.04
N VAL A 435 -9.29 -13.05 -20.17
CA VAL A 435 -8.42 -12.92 -21.35
C VAL A 435 -7.97 -14.31 -21.75
N ASP A 436 -8.16 -14.65 -23.02
CA ASP A 436 -7.84 -15.95 -23.61
C ASP A 436 -6.93 -15.84 -24.85
N ARG A 437 -6.67 -14.60 -25.31
CA ARG A 437 -5.97 -14.31 -26.55
C ARG A 437 -4.95 -13.20 -26.39
N TYR A 438 -3.91 -13.27 -27.21
CA TYR A 438 -2.82 -12.30 -27.23
C TYR A 438 -2.27 -12.10 -28.64
N ASP A 439 -1.89 -10.86 -28.91
CA ASP A 439 -1.17 -10.43 -30.11
C ASP A 439 0.07 -9.64 -29.66
N PRO A 440 1.28 -9.94 -30.19
CA PRO A 440 2.51 -9.23 -29.83
C PRO A 440 2.45 -7.71 -30.02
N ASP A 441 1.76 -7.25 -31.06
CA ASP A 441 1.71 -5.84 -31.45
C ASP A 441 0.51 -5.12 -30.81
N LYS A 442 -0.64 -5.80 -30.72
CA LYS A 442 -1.88 -5.19 -30.23
C LYS A 442 -2.16 -5.43 -28.74
N GLY A 443 -1.63 -6.48 -28.13
CA GLY A 443 -1.82 -6.82 -26.72
C GLY A 443 -2.84 -7.92 -26.45
N PHE A 444 -3.53 -7.84 -25.32
CA PHE A 444 -4.45 -8.85 -24.81
C PHE A 444 -5.90 -8.64 -25.29
N PHE A 445 -6.61 -9.76 -25.45
CA PHE A 445 -8.00 -9.81 -25.91
C PHE A 445 -8.82 -10.81 -25.08
N GLY A 446 -10.09 -10.47 -24.88
CA GLY A 446 -11.07 -11.30 -24.18
C GLY A 446 -12.39 -11.37 -24.94
N ALA A 447 -13.46 -11.77 -24.27
CA ALA A 447 -14.76 -12.04 -24.90
C ALA A 447 -15.40 -10.82 -25.60
N TYR A 448 -15.10 -9.59 -25.14
CA TYR A 448 -15.66 -8.36 -25.70
C TYR A 448 -15.20 -8.08 -27.14
N GLU A 449 -14.06 -8.62 -27.56
CA GLU A 449 -13.47 -8.38 -28.88
C GLU A 449 -13.23 -9.71 -29.59
N PRO A 450 -14.27 -10.32 -30.20
CA PRO A 450 -14.16 -11.58 -30.91
C PRO A 450 -13.30 -11.44 -32.18
N GLY A 451 -12.64 -12.53 -32.58
CA GLY A 451 -11.85 -12.60 -33.83
C GLY A 451 -10.45 -11.97 -33.80
N GLU A 452 -10.05 -11.30 -32.71
CA GLU A 452 -8.74 -10.65 -32.59
C GLU A 452 -7.76 -11.44 -31.70
N GLY A 453 -6.47 -11.40 -32.06
CA GLY A 453 -5.39 -12.08 -31.34
C GLY A 453 -5.35 -13.60 -31.52
N ARG A 454 -4.28 -14.22 -31.01
CA ARG A 454 -4.09 -15.68 -31.04
C ARG A 454 -4.43 -16.28 -29.69
N PRO A 455 -5.16 -17.42 -29.62
CA PRO A 455 -5.49 -18.06 -28.35
C PRO A 455 -4.22 -18.55 -27.65
N PHE A 456 -4.21 -18.55 -26.32
CA PHE A 456 -3.10 -19.05 -25.52
C PHE A 456 -2.83 -20.57 -25.69
N GLY A 457 -3.77 -21.30 -26.31
CA GLY A 457 -3.76 -22.76 -26.42
C GLY A 457 -4.42 -23.43 -25.21
N ASN A 458 -4.91 -24.66 -25.39
CA ASN A 458 -5.46 -25.53 -24.33
C ASN A 458 -6.55 -24.90 -23.43
N GLY A 459 -7.27 -23.88 -23.93
CA GLY A 459 -8.32 -23.18 -23.16
C GLY A 459 -7.81 -22.33 -21.99
N HIS A 460 -6.50 -22.06 -21.92
CA HIS A 460 -5.93 -21.24 -20.86
C HIS A 460 -6.48 -19.82 -20.87
N ARG A 461 -6.59 -19.23 -19.68
CA ARG A 461 -6.92 -17.82 -19.45
C ARG A 461 -5.90 -17.22 -18.51
N LEU A 462 -5.77 -15.89 -18.52
CA LEU A 462 -4.99 -15.20 -17.50
C LEU A 462 -5.65 -15.35 -16.14
N ASP A 463 -4.84 -15.44 -15.08
CA ASP A 463 -5.37 -15.47 -13.73
C ASP A 463 -6.09 -14.16 -13.36
N PRO A 464 -7.06 -14.18 -12.43
CA PRO A 464 -7.60 -12.95 -11.84
C PRO A 464 -6.55 -12.23 -10.96
N PRO A 465 -6.81 -11.00 -10.50
CA PRO A 465 -5.96 -10.32 -9.53
C PRO A 465 -5.73 -11.13 -8.25
N ASP A 466 -4.50 -11.08 -7.74
CA ASP A 466 -4.08 -11.77 -6.52
C ASP A 466 -4.41 -10.93 -5.27
N LEU A 467 -4.30 -9.60 -5.37
CA LEU A 467 -4.55 -8.64 -4.29
C LEU A 467 -5.47 -7.51 -4.75
N VAL A 468 -6.45 -7.18 -3.91
CA VAL A 468 -7.37 -6.05 -4.12
C VAL A 468 -7.47 -5.26 -2.82
N ASN A 469 -7.07 -3.99 -2.85
CA ASN A 469 -7.12 -3.07 -1.70
C ASN A 469 -8.06 -1.90 -1.97
#